data_AF-A0AAW2LU75-F1
#
_entry.id   AF-A0AAW2LU75-F1
#
_cell.length_a   1.000
_cell.length_b   1.000
_cell.length_c   1.000
_cell.angle_alpha   90.00
_cell.angle_beta   90.00
_cell.angle_gamma   90.00
#
_symmetry.space_group_name_H-M   'P 1'
#
loop_
_entity.id
_entity.type
_entity.pdbx_description
1 polymer ?
#
loop_
_entity_poly.entity_id
_entity_poly.type
_entity_poly.pdbx_seq_one_letter_code
_entity_poly.pdbx_strand_id
1 'polypeptide(L)'
;MSLGLPLLNPYLDKTASFNNGVNFAVASATTLDPSFYLVRGIIVPPLPSLRPQLSWFKTYLTSICSTPTDCADKLKGSLFFVGEFGYNDIYNPYLEGRSIQEIQTFVPLELIQLGASQVVVPGNFPLGCFPTFLAVARKNSSTTYDDFGCVKSVNNLTSFENNNLQGALNSLRNEFPDTVILYADYYNAFLSLLRQATTFGFDTEKLFTPCCGDDGVYNALLPTFCGGLGVPVCPNPNVRIHWDGIHLTQEAYRRMSDIITGNLGINCTQ
;
A
#
# COMPACT_ATOMS: atom_id res chain seq x y z
N MET A 1 5.62 -17.23 2.37
CA MET A 1 4.58 -16.35 1.79
C MET A 1 3.29 -17.14 1.74
N SER A 2 2.16 -16.53 2.15
CA SER A 2 0.87 -17.23 2.32
C SER A 2 0.44 -18.04 1.08
N LEU A 3 0.66 -17.50 -0.12
CA LEU A 3 0.23 -18.12 -1.38
C LEU A 3 1.29 -19.04 -2.02
N GLY A 4 2.48 -19.20 -1.43
CA GLY A 4 3.56 -20.00 -2.01
C GLY A 4 4.13 -19.48 -3.34
N LEU A 5 3.74 -18.29 -3.79
CA LEU A 5 4.23 -17.66 -5.01
C LEU A 5 5.66 -17.12 -4.85
N PRO A 6 6.49 -17.14 -5.91
CA PRO A 6 7.82 -16.56 -5.88
C PRO A 6 7.78 -15.03 -5.81
N LEU A 7 8.87 -14.43 -5.33
CA LEU A 7 9.05 -12.98 -5.42
C LEU A 7 9.18 -12.56 -6.89
N LEU A 8 8.53 -11.45 -7.24
CA LEU A 8 8.51 -10.92 -8.59
C LEU A 8 9.65 -9.94 -8.83
N ASN A 9 10.30 -10.05 -9.98
CA ASN A 9 11.34 -9.12 -10.38
C ASN A 9 10.75 -7.78 -10.86
N PRO A 10 11.45 -6.65 -10.61
CA PRO A 10 11.00 -5.34 -11.06
C PRO A 10 11.11 -5.21 -12.58
N TYR A 11 10.09 -4.63 -13.23
CA TYR A 11 10.01 -4.46 -14.69
C TYR A 11 11.19 -3.69 -15.31
N LEU A 12 11.79 -2.78 -14.55
CA LEU A 12 12.91 -1.98 -15.02
C LEU A 12 14.25 -2.73 -14.97
N ASP A 13 14.33 -3.88 -14.30
CA ASP A 13 15.50 -4.76 -14.41
C ASP A 13 15.46 -5.51 -15.75
N LYS A 14 16.30 -5.07 -16.68
CA LYS A 14 16.39 -5.63 -18.03
C LYS A 14 17.15 -6.95 -18.09
N THR A 15 17.74 -7.39 -16.99
CA THR A 15 18.47 -8.66 -16.88
C THR A 15 17.66 -9.76 -16.21
N ALA A 16 16.49 -9.42 -15.64
CA ALA A 16 15.66 -10.35 -14.91
C ALA A 16 14.81 -11.27 -15.80
N SER A 17 14.42 -12.42 -15.25
CA SER A 17 13.39 -13.29 -15.81
C SER A 17 12.01 -12.90 -15.28
N PHE A 18 11.02 -12.89 -16.17
CA PHE A 18 9.61 -12.61 -15.85
C PHE A 18 8.70 -13.85 -15.98
N ASN A 19 9.28 -15.06 -15.94
CA ASN A 19 8.54 -16.31 -16.15
C ASN A 19 7.44 -16.55 -15.11
N ASN A 20 7.60 -16.01 -13.90
CA ASN A 20 6.65 -16.17 -12.79
C ASN A 20 5.81 -14.91 -12.52
N GLY A 21 5.91 -13.90 -13.40
CA GLY A 21 5.29 -12.59 -13.22
C GLY A 21 6.32 -11.46 -13.14
N VAL A 22 5.82 -10.24 -13.02
CA VAL A 22 6.59 -9.00 -13.09
C VAL A 22 6.00 -7.96 -12.13
N ASN A 23 6.86 -7.18 -11.47
CA ASN A 23 6.47 -6.11 -10.57
C ASN A 23 6.68 -4.74 -11.23
N PHE A 24 5.60 -3.97 -11.38
CA PHE A 24 5.65 -2.60 -11.93
C PHE A 24 5.67 -1.51 -10.86
N ALA A 25 5.53 -1.88 -9.58
CA ALA A 25 5.43 -0.93 -8.48
C ALA A 25 6.68 -0.05 -8.37
N VAL A 26 6.44 1.22 -8.05
CA VAL A 26 7.49 2.21 -7.79
C VAL A 26 7.29 2.74 -6.37
N ALA A 27 8.36 2.74 -5.58
CA ALA A 27 8.33 3.30 -4.24
C ALA A 27 7.89 4.78 -4.29
N SER A 28 7.06 5.19 -3.32
CA SER A 28 6.50 6.55 -3.23
C SER A 28 5.65 7.00 -4.42
N ALA A 29 5.22 6.08 -5.29
CA ALA A 29 4.31 6.42 -6.38
C ALA A 29 2.97 6.96 -5.84
N THR A 30 2.59 8.13 -6.34
CA THR A 30 1.25 8.69 -6.17
C THR A 30 0.32 8.14 -7.24
N THR A 31 -0.98 8.19 -6.96
CA THR A 31 -2.00 7.83 -7.93
C THR A 31 -2.09 8.89 -9.02
N LEU A 32 -2.11 10.16 -8.61
CA LEU A 32 -2.09 11.31 -9.51
C LEU A 32 -0.66 11.66 -9.95
N ASP A 33 -0.54 12.31 -11.11
CA ASP A 33 0.76 12.75 -11.61
C ASP A 33 1.38 13.83 -10.70
N PRO A 34 2.72 13.88 -10.53
CA PRO A 34 3.39 14.89 -9.71
C PRO A 34 3.01 16.35 -10.03
N SER A 35 2.65 16.63 -11.30
CA SER A 35 2.18 17.93 -11.74
C SER A 35 0.88 18.38 -11.04
N PHE A 36 -0.01 17.45 -10.67
CA PHE A 36 -1.23 17.74 -9.92
C PHE A 36 -0.94 18.38 -8.56
N TYR A 37 0.09 17.85 -7.87
CA TYR A 37 0.54 18.34 -6.57
C TYR A 37 1.32 19.64 -6.70
N LEU A 38 2.22 19.72 -7.69
CA LEU A 38 3.07 20.88 -7.89
C LEU A 38 2.26 22.18 -8.09
N VAL A 39 1.19 22.15 -8.89
CA VAL A 39 0.33 23.33 -9.10
C VAL A 39 -0.47 23.74 -7.85
N ARG A 40 -0.55 22.86 -6.85
CA ARG A 40 -1.15 23.12 -5.53
C ARG A 40 -0.10 23.50 -4.47
N GLY A 41 1.17 23.61 -4.88
CA GLY A 41 2.30 23.89 -4.00
C GLY A 41 2.61 22.74 -3.04
N ILE A 42 2.29 21.50 -3.42
CA ILE A 42 2.63 20.29 -2.68
C ILE A 42 3.81 19.62 -3.39
N ILE A 43 4.85 19.28 -2.64
CA ILE A 43 6.07 18.66 -3.14
C ILE A 43 6.01 17.15 -2.92
N VAL A 44 5.83 16.43 -4.03
CA VAL A 44 5.96 14.97 -4.05
C VAL A 44 7.28 14.57 -4.71
N PRO A 45 7.85 13.39 -4.40
CA PRO A 45 9.02 12.89 -5.11
C PRO A 45 8.78 12.85 -6.63
N PRO A 46 9.76 13.26 -7.46
CA PRO A 46 9.63 13.28 -8.92
C PRO A 46 9.78 11.87 -9.51
N LEU A 47 8.98 10.93 -9.02
CA LEU A 47 8.99 9.52 -9.39
C LEU A 47 7.78 9.18 -10.25
N PRO A 48 7.86 8.10 -11.06
CA PRO A 48 6.72 7.63 -11.85
C PRO A 48 5.47 7.32 -10.99
N SER A 49 4.38 8.04 -11.25
CA SER A 49 3.04 7.80 -10.69
C SER A 49 2.42 6.50 -11.21
N LEU A 50 1.17 6.22 -10.87
CA LEU A 50 0.41 5.07 -11.39
C LEU A 50 0.40 5.02 -12.93
N ARG A 51 0.17 6.16 -13.60
CA ARG A 51 -0.02 6.19 -15.05
C ARG A 51 1.18 5.64 -15.85
N PRO A 52 2.45 6.03 -15.59
CA PRO A 52 3.62 5.37 -16.17
C PRO A 52 3.68 3.86 -15.93
N GLN A 53 3.33 3.38 -14.72
CA GLN A 53 3.35 1.95 -14.40
C GLN A 53 2.33 1.17 -15.25
N LEU A 54 1.16 1.74 -15.50
CA LEU A 54 0.17 1.17 -16.42
C LEU A 54 0.65 1.19 -17.86
N SER A 55 1.36 2.25 -18.28
CA SER A 55 1.97 2.31 -19.60
C SER A 55 3.00 1.19 -19.78
N TRP A 56 3.86 0.98 -18.78
CA TRP A 56 4.83 -0.11 -18.76
C TRP A 56 4.16 -1.48 -18.83
N PHE A 57 3.07 -1.67 -18.10
CA PHE A 57 2.29 -2.90 -18.18
C PHE A 57 1.74 -3.13 -19.59
N LYS A 58 1.16 -2.10 -20.24
CA LYS A 58 0.70 -2.20 -21.64
C LYS A 58 1.85 -2.54 -22.59
N THR A 59 3.00 -1.90 -22.45
CA THR A 59 4.20 -2.22 -23.24
C THR A 59 4.65 -3.66 -23.00
N TYR A 60 4.65 -4.12 -21.76
CA TYR A 60 5.00 -5.49 -21.42
C TYR A 60 4.05 -6.50 -22.09
N LEU A 61 2.73 -6.25 -22.06
CA LEU A 61 1.75 -7.08 -22.78
C LEU A 61 2.09 -7.17 -24.27
N THR A 62 2.45 -6.07 -24.93
CA THR A 62 2.86 -6.12 -26.35
C THR A 62 4.13 -6.94 -26.61
N SER A 63 5.00 -7.08 -25.59
CA SER A 63 6.23 -7.89 -25.73
C SER A 63 6.00 -9.39 -25.51
N ILE A 64 4.98 -9.76 -24.73
CA ILE A 64 4.72 -11.16 -24.39
C ILE A 64 3.57 -11.75 -25.19
N CYS A 65 2.66 -10.93 -25.71
CA CYS A 65 1.49 -11.38 -26.46
C CYS A 65 1.79 -11.44 -27.97
N SER A 66 1.67 -12.62 -28.56
CA SER A 66 1.88 -12.81 -30.02
C SER A 66 0.60 -12.55 -30.82
N THR A 67 -0.58 -12.83 -30.24
CA THR A 67 -1.89 -12.62 -30.85
C THR A 67 -2.89 -12.13 -29.78
N PRO A 68 -4.04 -11.55 -30.17
CA PRO A 68 -5.09 -11.19 -29.21
C PRO A 68 -5.57 -12.36 -28.35
N THR A 69 -5.72 -13.56 -28.95
CA THR A 69 -6.11 -14.78 -28.24
C THR A 69 -5.07 -15.23 -27.23
N ASP A 70 -3.79 -15.27 -27.64
CA ASP A 70 -2.67 -15.57 -26.74
C ASP A 70 -2.60 -14.59 -25.56
N CYS A 71 -2.89 -13.30 -25.82
CA CYS A 71 -2.96 -12.30 -24.76
C CYS A 71 -4.11 -12.56 -23.79
N ALA A 72 -5.31 -12.83 -24.32
CA ALA A 72 -6.48 -13.13 -23.51
C ALA A 72 -6.24 -14.36 -22.62
N ASP A 73 -5.62 -15.42 -23.15
CA ASP A 73 -5.30 -16.63 -22.39
C ASP A 73 -4.29 -16.35 -21.26
N LYS A 74 -3.23 -15.59 -21.55
CA LYS A 74 -2.25 -15.15 -20.53
C LYS A 74 -2.89 -14.29 -19.44
N LEU A 75 -3.72 -13.31 -19.82
CA LEU A 75 -4.45 -12.45 -18.88
C LEU A 75 -5.48 -13.23 -18.06
N LYS A 76 -6.08 -14.29 -18.63
CA LYS A 76 -7.02 -15.17 -17.93
C LYS A 76 -6.36 -16.01 -16.84
N GLY A 77 -5.15 -16.49 -17.10
CA GLY A 77 -4.34 -17.27 -16.14
C GLY A 77 -3.55 -16.43 -15.13
N SER A 78 -3.63 -15.10 -15.17
CA SER A 78 -2.83 -14.21 -14.35
C SER A 78 -3.63 -13.56 -13.22
N LEU A 79 -2.99 -13.36 -12.07
CA LEU A 79 -3.50 -12.57 -10.96
C LEU A 79 -2.89 -11.16 -11.02
N PHE A 80 -3.74 -10.12 -11.04
CA PHE A 80 -3.30 -8.73 -11.03
C PHE A 80 -3.46 -8.14 -9.63
N PHE A 81 -2.36 -7.71 -9.01
CA PHE A 81 -2.40 -6.97 -7.76
C PHE A 81 -2.13 -5.49 -8.06
N VAL A 82 -3.11 -4.62 -7.81
CA VAL A 82 -3.15 -3.26 -8.33
C VAL A 82 -3.36 -2.28 -7.17
N GLY A 83 -2.26 -1.85 -6.54
CA GLY A 83 -2.24 -0.97 -5.37
C GLY A 83 -1.04 -1.28 -4.45
N GLU A 84 -0.90 -0.65 -3.29
CA GLU A 84 -1.76 0.33 -2.60
C GLU A 84 -1.67 1.73 -3.24
N PHE A 85 -2.80 2.25 -3.71
CA PHE A 85 -2.90 3.61 -4.26
C PHE A 85 -3.64 4.53 -3.29
N GLY A 86 -3.24 5.80 -3.22
CA GLY A 86 -3.80 6.79 -2.29
C GLY A 86 -2.94 7.02 -1.05
N TYR A 87 -2.16 6.03 -0.60
CA TYR A 87 -1.24 6.20 0.55
C TYR A 87 -0.37 7.45 0.40
N ASN A 88 0.35 7.57 -0.72
CA ASN A 88 1.26 8.69 -0.95
C ASN A 88 0.51 9.98 -1.25
N ASP A 89 -0.69 9.88 -1.82
CA ASP A 89 -1.59 10.98 -2.10
C ASP A 89 -2.14 11.61 -0.79
N ILE A 90 -2.26 10.85 0.30
CA ILE A 90 -2.54 11.35 1.66
C ILE A 90 -1.25 11.80 2.35
N TYR A 91 -0.24 10.93 2.36
CA TYR A 91 0.96 11.07 3.18
C TYR A 91 1.71 12.38 2.91
N ASN A 92 1.99 12.68 1.64
CA ASN A 92 2.77 13.86 1.27
C ASN A 92 2.08 15.18 1.69
N PRO A 93 0.83 15.48 1.26
CA PRO A 93 0.17 16.71 1.68
C PRO A 93 -0.09 16.77 3.18
N TYR A 94 -0.35 15.64 3.84
CA TYR A 94 -0.53 15.62 5.30
C TYR A 94 0.75 16.07 6.02
N LEU A 95 1.92 15.58 5.61
CA LEU A 95 3.20 16.00 6.19
C LEU A 95 3.56 17.47 5.91
N GLU A 96 3.09 18.02 4.80
CA GLU A 96 3.21 19.45 4.50
C GLU A 96 2.17 20.32 5.23
N GLY A 97 1.33 19.73 6.09
CA GLY A 97 0.36 20.45 6.91
C GLY A 97 -0.92 20.84 6.17
N ARG A 98 -1.24 20.18 5.05
CA ARG A 98 -2.51 20.38 4.34
C ARG A 98 -3.68 19.85 5.16
N SER A 99 -4.82 20.51 5.01
CA SER A 99 -6.03 20.14 5.77
C SER A 99 -6.61 18.82 5.25
N ILE A 100 -7.27 18.06 6.13
CA ILE A 100 -7.97 16.82 5.74
C ILE A 100 -9.01 17.10 4.65
N GLN A 101 -9.73 18.23 4.76
CA GLN A 101 -10.74 18.63 3.79
C GLN A 101 -10.15 18.86 2.40
N GLU A 102 -8.95 19.45 2.32
CA GLU A 102 -8.23 19.63 1.06
C GLU A 102 -7.81 18.27 0.48
N ILE A 103 -7.22 17.39 1.30
CA ILE A 103 -6.76 16.07 0.85
C ILE A 103 -7.92 15.22 0.32
N GLN A 104 -9.10 15.29 0.94
CA GLN A 104 -10.31 14.61 0.45
C GLN A 104 -10.73 15.02 -0.97
N THR A 105 -10.25 16.15 -1.49
CA THR A 105 -10.52 16.56 -2.88
C THR A 105 -9.63 15.86 -3.91
N PHE A 106 -8.62 15.09 -3.48
CA PHE A 106 -7.62 14.46 -4.36
C PHE A 106 -8.01 13.05 -4.80
N VAL A 107 -9.19 12.54 -4.40
CA VAL A 107 -9.63 11.16 -4.64
C VAL A 107 -9.55 10.80 -6.14
N PRO A 108 -8.61 9.94 -6.55
CA PRO A 108 -8.46 9.51 -7.94
C PRO A 108 -9.43 8.36 -8.19
N LEU A 109 -10.41 8.55 -9.08
CA LEU A 109 -11.38 7.51 -9.48
C LEU A 109 -10.96 6.74 -10.74
N GLU A 110 -9.72 6.87 -11.20
CA GLU A 110 -9.28 6.25 -12.44
C GLU A 110 -8.86 4.79 -12.21
N LEU A 111 -9.84 3.89 -12.22
CA LEU A 111 -9.59 2.46 -12.25
C LEU A 111 -9.53 1.94 -13.69
N ILE A 112 -8.68 0.93 -13.85
CA ILE A 112 -8.00 0.58 -15.09
C ILE A 112 -8.84 -0.37 -15.95
N GLN A 113 -9.24 0.08 -17.14
CA GLN A 113 -9.79 -0.79 -18.19
C GLN A 113 -8.65 -1.41 -19.02
N LEU A 114 -8.17 -2.60 -18.65
CA LEU A 114 -7.13 -3.32 -19.40
C LEU A 114 -7.39 -4.81 -19.66
N GLY A 115 -8.66 -5.24 -19.60
CA GLY A 115 -9.03 -6.62 -19.93
C GLY A 115 -8.48 -7.68 -18.97
N ALA A 116 -8.10 -7.28 -17.76
CA ALA A 116 -7.73 -8.19 -16.70
C ALA A 116 -8.96 -9.02 -16.25
N SER A 117 -8.76 -10.31 -16.03
CA SER A 117 -9.82 -11.24 -15.64
C SER A 117 -9.94 -11.43 -14.13
N GLN A 118 -8.83 -11.21 -13.39
CA GLN A 118 -8.73 -11.41 -11.95
C GLN A 118 -7.88 -10.30 -11.33
N VAL A 119 -8.51 -9.34 -10.65
CA VAL A 119 -7.86 -8.15 -10.09
C VAL A 119 -8.10 -8.10 -8.58
N VAL A 120 -7.02 -7.97 -7.82
CA VAL A 120 -7.04 -7.65 -6.39
C VAL A 120 -6.60 -6.21 -6.23
N VAL A 121 -7.47 -5.41 -5.62
CA VAL A 121 -7.21 -4.00 -5.34
C VAL A 121 -7.20 -3.81 -3.82
N PRO A 122 -6.05 -3.58 -3.19
CA PRO A 122 -6.00 -3.26 -1.77
C PRO A 122 -6.53 -1.86 -1.49
N GLY A 123 -7.22 -1.72 -0.36
CA GLY A 123 -7.44 -0.41 0.25
C GLY A 123 -6.19 0.10 0.97
N ASN A 124 -6.28 1.32 1.51
CA ASN A 124 -5.26 1.89 2.36
C ASN A 124 -5.27 1.29 3.77
N PHE A 125 -4.11 1.24 4.41
CA PHE A 125 -3.95 0.95 5.84
C PHE A 125 -4.65 2.01 6.74
N PRO A 126 -4.89 1.74 8.04
CA PRO A 126 -5.30 2.78 8.97
C PRO A 126 -4.10 3.68 9.28
N LEU A 127 -3.85 4.68 8.42
CA LEU A 127 -2.62 5.48 8.44
C LEU A 127 -2.38 6.22 9.77
N GLY A 128 -3.44 6.52 10.52
CA GLY A 128 -3.32 7.09 11.86
C GLY A 128 -2.59 6.18 12.86
N CYS A 129 -2.43 4.90 12.54
CA CYS A 129 -1.65 3.95 13.34
C CYS A 129 -0.16 3.93 13.01
N PHE A 130 0.30 4.63 11.97
CA PHE A 130 1.69 4.59 11.55
C PHE A 130 2.53 5.59 12.36
N PRO A 131 3.78 5.24 12.75
CA PRO A 131 4.58 6.06 13.64
C PRO A 131 4.77 7.50 13.14
N THR A 132 4.91 7.72 11.83
CA THR A 132 5.05 9.07 11.26
C THR A 132 3.82 9.94 11.53
N PHE A 133 2.61 9.43 11.36
CA PHE A 133 1.38 10.18 11.64
C PHE A 133 1.21 10.44 13.15
N LEU A 134 1.57 9.46 13.99
CA LEU A 134 1.59 9.60 15.44
C LEU A 134 2.59 10.67 15.90
N ALA A 135 3.78 10.73 15.29
CA ALA A 135 4.81 11.71 15.60
C ALA A 135 4.36 13.14 15.27
N VAL A 136 3.67 13.35 14.14
CA VAL A 136 3.08 14.65 13.78
C VAL A 136 1.95 15.01 14.74
N ALA A 137 1.04 14.08 15.02
CA ALA A 137 -0.09 14.25 15.93
C ALA A 137 0.32 14.65 17.35
N ARG A 138 1.43 14.10 17.88
CA ARG A 138 1.96 14.47 19.21
C ARG A 138 2.30 15.95 19.36
N LYS A 139 2.56 16.67 18.25
CA LYS A 139 2.79 18.12 18.27
C LYS A 139 1.51 18.93 18.49
N ASN A 140 0.34 18.32 18.35
CA ASN A 140 -0.96 18.95 18.53
C ASN A 140 -1.72 18.32 19.70
N SER A 141 -1.85 19.06 20.80
CA SER A 141 -2.54 18.61 22.03
C SER A 141 -4.04 18.35 21.86
N SER A 142 -4.66 18.86 20.78
CA SER A 142 -6.07 18.61 20.47
C SER A 142 -6.33 17.32 19.69
N THR A 143 -5.27 16.57 19.36
CA THR A 143 -5.40 15.30 18.64
C THR A 143 -6.20 14.28 19.45
N THR A 144 -7.16 13.65 18.78
CA THR A 144 -7.91 12.53 19.34
C THR A 144 -7.42 11.21 18.78
N TYR A 145 -7.42 10.19 19.63
CA TYR A 145 -7.00 8.84 19.29
C TYR A 145 -8.19 7.88 19.42
N ASP A 146 -8.17 6.80 18.65
CA ASP A 146 -9.14 5.70 18.80
C ASP A 146 -8.70 4.69 19.87
N ASP A 147 -9.48 3.63 20.06
CA ASP A 147 -9.23 2.61 21.10
C ASP A 147 -7.93 1.82 20.87
N PHE A 148 -7.35 1.87 19.67
CA PHE A 148 -6.04 1.31 19.38
C PHE A 148 -4.90 2.31 19.62
N GLY A 149 -5.20 3.56 19.97
CA GLY A 149 -4.19 4.61 20.11
C GLY A 149 -3.76 5.24 18.78
N CYS A 150 -4.54 5.03 17.70
CA CYS A 150 -4.27 5.59 16.39
C CYS A 150 -4.94 6.96 16.19
N VAL A 151 -4.37 7.83 15.36
CA VAL A 151 -4.91 9.18 15.10
C VAL A 151 -6.27 9.10 14.39
N LYS A 152 -7.35 9.44 15.10
CA LYS A 152 -8.73 9.24 14.64
C LYS A 152 -9.05 10.00 13.35
N SER A 153 -8.60 11.25 13.24
CA SER A 153 -8.88 12.09 12.07
C SER A 153 -8.22 11.55 10.79
N VAL A 154 -7.02 10.99 10.89
CA VAL A 154 -6.30 10.34 9.78
C VAL A 154 -6.96 8.99 9.42
N ASN A 155 -7.37 8.22 10.42
CA ASN A 155 -8.12 6.98 10.21
C ASN A 155 -9.49 7.23 9.54
N ASN A 156 -10.15 8.35 9.86
CA ASN A 156 -11.38 8.76 9.17
C ASN A 156 -11.13 9.12 7.69
N LEU A 157 -10.03 9.82 7.39
CA LEU A 157 -9.64 10.17 6.02
C LEU A 157 -9.38 8.91 5.18
N THR A 158 -8.60 7.97 5.71
CA THR A 158 -8.30 6.71 5.02
C THR A 158 -9.53 5.82 4.85
N SER A 159 -10.41 5.78 5.85
CA SER A 159 -11.71 5.12 5.74
C SER A 159 -12.60 5.74 4.66
N PHE A 160 -12.59 7.08 4.53
CA PHE A 160 -13.32 7.78 3.47
C PHE A 160 -12.81 7.38 2.08
N GLU A 161 -11.50 7.34 1.86
CA GLU A 161 -10.93 6.89 0.58
C GLU A 161 -11.24 5.41 0.29
N ASN A 162 -11.11 4.54 1.30
CA ASN A 162 -11.44 3.12 1.17
C ASN A 162 -12.91 2.89 0.80
N ASN A 163 -13.84 3.71 1.31
CA ASN A 163 -15.26 3.64 0.96
C ASN A 163 -15.49 4.09 -0.49
N ASN A 164 -14.85 5.16 -0.93
CA ASN A 164 -14.93 5.62 -2.32
C ASN A 164 -14.35 4.59 -3.29
N LEU A 165 -13.21 3.98 -2.94
CA LEU A 165 -12.59 2.91 -3.71
C LEU A 165 -13.53 1.71 -3.84
N GLN A 166 -14.13 1.25 -2.75
CA GLN A 166 -15.10 0.15 -2.80
C GLN A 166 -16.33 0.49 -3.65
N GLY A 167 -16.81 1.73 -3.59
CA GLY A 167 -17.86 2.23 -4.48
C GLY A 167 -17.47 2.15 -5.96
N ALA A 168 -16.25 2.59 -6.31
CA ALA A 168 -15.73 2.50 -7.67
C ALA A 168 -15.55 1.05 -8.14
N LEU A 169 -15.02 0.18 -7.27
CA LEU A 169 -14.89 -1.25 -7.56
C LEU A 169 -16.24 -1.93 -7.79
N ASN A 170 -17.29 -1.53 -7.05
CA ASN A 170 -18.65 -2.02 -7.29
C ASN A 170 -19.19 -1.60 -8.66
N SER A 171 -18.95 -0.35 -9.08
CA SER A 171 -19.30 0.09 -10.43
C SER A 171 -18.59 -0.74 -11.51
N LEU A 172 -17.30 -1.04 -11.33
CA LEU A 172 -16.55 -1.87 -12.28
C LEU A 172 -17.04 -3.31 -12.32
N ARG A 173 -17.43 -3.90 -11.18
CA ARG A 173 -18.01 -5.25 -11.17
C ARG A 173 -19.30 -5.30 -11.99
N ASN A 174 -20.09 -4.22 -11.98
CA ASN A 174 -21.31 -4.13 -12.79
C ASN A 174 -20.99 -3.93 -14.28
N GLU A 175 -19.93 -3.18 -14.60
CA GLU A 175 -19.50 -2.93 -15.98
C GLU A 175 -18.82 -4.17 -16.60
N PHE A 176 -18.09 -4.95 -15.79
CA PHE A 176 -17.32 -6.12 -16.21
C PHE A 176 -17.74 -7.37 -15.42
N PRO A 177 -18.93 -7.94 -15.69
CA PRO A 177 -19.47 -9.07 -14.92
C PRO A 177 -18.63 -10.35 -15.05
N ASP A 178 -17.84 -10.47 -16.12
CA ASP A 178 -16.94 -11.61 -16.36
C ASP A 178 -15.56 -11.45 -15.71
N THR A 179 -15.28 -10.29 -15.08
CA THR A 179 -14.02 -10.02 -14.37
C THR A 179 -14.21 -10.19 -12.87
N VAL A 180 -13.35 -11.01 -12.25
CA VAL A 180 -13.27 -11.14 -10.80
C VAL A 180 -12.49 -9.95 -10.23
N ILE A 181 -13.19 -9.03 -9.55
CA ILE A 181 -12.58 -7.88 -8.87
C ILE A 181 -12.71 -8.07 -7.36
N LEU A 182 -11.59 -8.26 -6.67
CA LEU A 182 -11.52 -8.45 -5.22
C LEU A 182 -10.97 -7.19 -4.54
N TYR A 183 -11.59 -6.82 -3.43
CA TYR A 183 -11.08 -5.76 -2.55
C TYR A 183 -10.29 -6.38 -1.41
N ALA A 184 -9.00 -6.07 -1.30
CA ALA A 184 -8.19 -6.52 -0.17
C ALA A 184 -8.27 -5.46 0.95
N ASP A 185 -8.99 -5.79 2.02
CA ASP A 185 -9.22 -4.90 3.15
C ASP A 185 -8.00 -4.83 4.07
N TYR A 186 -7.00 -4.05 3.64
CA TYR A 186 -5.79 -3.78 4.40
C TYR A 186 -6.09 -3.09 5.73
N TYR A 187 -7.12 -2.24 5.76
CA TYR A 187 -7.52 -1.52 6.96
C TYR A 187 -7.88 -2.47 8.09
N ASN A 188 -8.86 -3.34 7.87
CA ASN A 188 -9.31 -4.29 8.89
C ASN A 188 -8.33 -5.44 9.11
N ALA A 189 -7.54 -5.81 8.10
CA ALA A 189 -6.45 -6.77 8.29
C ALA A 189 -5.40 -6.22 9.28
N PHE A 190 -5.03 -4.94 9.17
CA PHE A 190 -4.11 -4.31 10.12
C PHE A 190 -4.70 -4.19 11.52
N LEU A 191 -5.98 -3.82 11.65
CA LEU A 191 -6.63 -3.85 12.97
C LEU A 191 -6.68 -5.27 13.57
N SER A 192 -6.83 -6.29 12.73
CA SER A 192 -6.78 -7.69 13.17
C SER A 192 -5.38 -8.13 13.59
N LEU A 193 -4.33 -7.58 12.96
CA LEU A 193 -2.95 -7.74 13.38
C LEU A 193 -2.73 -7.15 14.78
N LEU A 194 -3.20 -5.92 15.03
CA LEU A 194 -3.11 -5.27 16.34
C LEU A 194 -3.83 -6.06 17.43
N ARG A 195 -5.07 -6.52 17.17
CA ARG A 195 -5.84 -7.32 18.13
C ARG A 195 -5.16 -8.64 18.50
N GLN A 196 -4.46 -9.25 17.54
CA GLN A 196 -3.79 -10.54 17.71
C GLN A 196 -2.28 -10.39 17.97
N ALA A 197 -1.81 -9.19 18.32
CA ALA A 197 -0.39 -8.90 18.40
C ALA A 197 0.35 -9.87 19.34
N THR A 198 -0.20 -10.12 20.53
CA THR A 198 0.33 -11.08 21.50
C THR A 198 0.40 -12.49 20.94
N THR A 199 -0.66 -12.96 20.27
CA THR A 199 -0.72 -14.30 19.66
C THR A 199 0.33 -14.49 18.57
N PHE A 200 0.65 -13.43 17.83
CA PHE A 200 1.68 -13.46 16.80
C PHE A 200 3.10 -13.22 17.33
N GLY A 201 3.26 -12.94 18.63
CA GLY A 201 4.56 -12.73 19.27
C GLY A 201 5.11 -11.30 19.13
N PHE A 202 4.27 -10.32 18.78
CA PHE A 202 4.67 -8.92 18.79
C PHE A 202 4.73 -8.36 20.22
N ASP A 203 5.68 -7.46 20.46
CA ASP A 203 5.82 -6.75 21.72
C ASP A 203 4.70 -5.72 21.89
N THR A 204 3.77 -5.98 22.81
CA THR A 204 2.58 -5.15 23.06
C THR A 204 2.90 -3.77 23.61
N GLU A 205 4.07 -3.58 24.21
CA GLU A 205 4.51 -2.26 24.68
C GLU A 205 5.07 -1.39 23.54
N LYS A 206 5.33 -2.01 22.38
CA LYS A 206 6.06 -1.41 21.26
C LYS A 206 5.35 -1.56 19.92
N LEU A 207 4.01 -1.71 19.93
CA LEU A 207 3.21 -1.90 18.71
C LEU A 207 3.41 -0.79 17.68
N PHE A 208 3.57 0.45 18.13
CA PHE A 208 3.78 1.63 17.28
C PHE A 208 5.21 2.18 17.32
N THR A 209 6.15 1.40 17.87
CA THR A 209 7.57 1.78 17.89
C THR A 209 8.29 1.02 16.79
N PRO A 210 8.84 1.70 15.77
CA PRO A 210 9.54 1.04 14.68
C PRO A 210 10.79 0.32 15.18
N CYS A 211 11.24 -0.65 14.39
CA CYS A 211 12.50 -1.34 14.65
C CYS A 211 13.71 -0.52 14.22
N CYS A 212 13.62 0.14 13.06
CA CYS A 212 14.66 0.98 12.52
C CYS A 212 14.44 2.45 12.92
N GLY A 213 15.51 3.07 13.40
CA GLY A 213 15.49 4.40 14.01
C GLY A 213 15.10 4.36 15.48
N ASP A 214 15.54 5.36 16.23
CA ASP A 214 15.13 5.55 17.62
C ASP A 214 13.69 6.09 17.68
N ASP A 215 12.92 5.66 18.68
CA ASP A 215 11.67 6.27 19.19
C ASP A 215 10.45 6.60 18.27
N GLY A 216 10.47 6.27 16.98
CA GLY A 216 9.31 6.48 16.09
C GLY A 216 9.32 7.78 15.29
N VAL A 217 10.44 8.50 15.29
CA VAL A 217 10.57 9.79 14.58
C VAL A 217 11.42 9.69 13.31
N TYR A 218 12.18 8.61 13.13
CA TYR A 218 12.98 8.39 11.92
C TYR A 218 12.05 8.11 10.72
N ASN A 219 12.26 8.86 9.64
CA ASN A 219 11.43 9.05 8.44
C ASN A 219 10.35 10.16 8.48
N ALA A 220 10.04 10.77 9.63
CA ALA A 220 9.09 11.90 9.65
C ALA A 220 9.78 13.27 9.66
N LEU A 221 10.94 13.39 10.33
CA LEU A 221 11.55 14.69 10.65
C LEU A 221 13.09 14.73 10.52
N LEU A 222 13.74 13.61 10.19
CA LEU A 222 15.20 13.53 10.09
C LEU A 222 15.64 13.21 8.65
N PRO A 223 16.78 13.76 8.19
CA PRO A 223 17.27 13.59 6.82
C PRO A 223 17.90 12.21 6.55
N THR A 224 17.81 11.26 7.48
CA THR A 224 18.46 9.95 7.39
C THR A 224 17.42 8.83 7.37
N PHE A 225 17.43 8.04 6.30
CA PHE A 225 16.53 6.91 6.09
C PHE A 225 17.08 5.62 6.67
N CYS A 226 16.20 4.68 6.96
CA CYS A 226 16.56 3.31 7.29
C CYS A 226 17.49 2.68 6.24
N GLY A 227 18.57 2.06 6.71
CA GLY A 227 19.67 1.57 5.85
C GLY A 227 20.79 2.61 5.61
N GLY A 228 20.62 3.84 6.09
CA GLY A 228 21.68 4.86 6.12
C GLY A 228 22.77 4.56 7.16
N LEU A 229 23.96 5.10 6.93
CA LEU A 229 25.10 4.94 7.84
C LEU A 229 24.77 5.49 9.23
N GLY A 230 24.94 4.65 10.26
CA GLY A 230 24.74 5.05 11.66
C GLY A 230 23.29 5.05 12.13
N VAL A 231 22.33 4.62 11.31
CA VAL A 231 20.93 4.47 11.75
C VAL A 231 20.79 3.19 12.58
N PRO A 232 20.34 3.28 13.84
CA PRO A 232 20.18 2.11 14.70
C PRO A 232 19.02 1.23 14.23
N VAL A 233 19.14 -0.07 14.51
CA VAL A 233 18.12 -1.08 14.26
C VAL A 233 17.93 -1.91 15.52
N CYS A 234 16.68 -2.21 15.84
CA CYS A 234 16.33 -2.99 17.02
C CYS A 234 16.90 -4.42 16.93
N PRO A 235 17.21 -5.08 18.06
CA PRO A 235 17.86 -6.39 18.05
C PRO A 235 17.03 -7.51 17.42
N ASN A 236 15.69 -7.40 17.45
CA ASN A 236 14.79 -8.40 16.91
C ASN A 236 13.61 -7.75 16.16
N PRO A 237 13.69 -7.65 14.82
CA PRO A 237 12.59 -7.10 14.01
C PRO A 237 11.32 -7.94 14.03
N ASN A 238 11.40 -9.24 14.33
CA ASN A 238 10.22 -10.15 14.29
C ASN A 238 9.22 -9.87 15.41
N VAL A 239 9.61 -9.13 16.45
CA VAL A 239 8.70 -8.73 17.54
C VAL A 239 8.15 -7.31 17.36
N ARG A 240 8.42 -6.66 16.22
CA ARG A 240 7.93 -5.31 15.89
C ARG A 240 6.96 -5.36 14.71
N ILE A 241 5.93 -4.52 14.77
CA ILE A 241 5.00 -4.36 13.64
C ILE A 241 5.59 -3.44 12.58
N HIS A 242 6.13 -2.29 12.99
CA HIS A 242 6.70 -1.30 12.08
C HIS A 242 8.19 -1.52 11.89
N TRP A 243 8.64 -1.55 10.63
CA TRP A 243 10.05 -1.50 10.30
C TRP A 243 10.58 -0.08 10.51
N ASP A 244 9.89 0.91 9.96
CA ASP A 244 10.21 2.33 10.08
C ASP A 244 8.93 3.15 10.27
N GLY A 245 8.99 4.48 10.12
CA GLY A 245 7.82 5.34 10.33
C GLY A 245 6.63 5.11 9.38
N ILE A 246 6.84 4.43 8.25
CA ILE A 246 5.85 4.27 7.16
C ILE A 246 5.72 2.83 6.62
N HIS A 247 6.65 1.92 6.94
CA HIS A 247 6.65 0.54 6.46
C HIS A 247 6.55 -0.48 7.61
N LEU A 248 5.99 -1.65 7.30
CA LEU A 248 5.89 -2.77 8.23
C LEU A 248 7.15 -3.66 8.19
N THR A 249 7.37 -4.44 9.25
CA THR A 249 8.40 -5.49 9.24
C THR A 249 8.00 -6.66 8.35
N GLN A 250 8.98 -7.49 7.99
CA GLN A 250 8.73 -8.72 7.25
C GLN A 250 7.72 -9.64 7.96
N GLU A 251 7.82 -9.79 9.28
CA GLU A 251 6.88 -10.62 10.04
C GLU A 251 5.48 -10.03 10.03
N ALA A 252 5.33 -8.71 10.18
CA ALA A 252 4.05 -8.03 10.07
C ALA A 252 3.43 -8.18 8.68
N TYR A 253 4.19 -7.97 7.60
CA TYR A 253 3.71 -8.21 6.23
C TYR A 253 3.30 -9.67 6.00
N ARG A 254 4.02 -10.63 6.60
CA ARG A 254 3.64 -12.05 6.52
C ARG A 254 2.28 -12.29 7.20
N ARG A 255 2.07 -11.79 8.42
CA ARG A 255 0.77 -11.91 9.12
C ARG A 255 -0.35 -11.20 8.39
N MET A 256 -0.09 -10.01 7.85
CA MET A 256 -1.04 -9.30 6.98
C MET A 256 -1.43 -10.17 5.78
N SER A 257 -0.45 -10.76 5.08
CA SER A 257 -0.70 -11.65 3.95
C SER A 257 -1.56 -12.85 4.34
N ASP A 258 -1.26 -13.51 5.47
CA ASP A 258 -2.05 -14.64 5.98
C ASP A 258 -3.52 -14.22 6.27
N ILE A 259 -3.73 -13.07 6.91
CA ILE A 259 -5.08 -12.54 7.21
C ILE A 259 -5.84 -12.19 5.92
N ILE A 260 -5.21 -11.46 5.00
CA ILE A 260 -5.84 -11.01 3.75
C ILE A 260 -6.24 -12.20 2.88
N THR A 261 -5.34 -13.16 2.71
CA THR A 261 -5.60 -14.35 1.89
C THR A 261 -6.72 -15.21 2.48
N GLY A 262 -6.74 -15.37 3.81
CA GLY A 262 -7.84 -16.01 4.52
C GLY A 262 -9.17 -15.28 4.33
N ASN A 263 -9.20 -13.95 4.46
CA ASN A 263 -10.41 -13.14 4.28
C ASN A 263 -10.93 -13.16 2.84
N LEU A 264 -10.04 -13.22 1.85
CA LEU A 264 -10.41 -13.30 0.44
C LEU A 264 -10.84 -14.72 0.02
N GLY A 265 -10.67 -15.71 0.87
CA GLY A 265 -10.94 -17.12 0.53
C GLY A 265 -10.01 -17.66 -0.57
N ILE A 266 -8.85 -17.04 -0.79
CA ILE A 266 -7.89 -17.45 -1.82
C ILE A 266 -7.11 -18.65 -1.28
N ASN A 267 -7.54 -19.84 -1.66
CA ASN A 267 -6.79 -21.08 -1.46
C ASN A 267 -6.07 -21.44 -2.75
N CYS A 268 -4.78 -21.12 -2.85
CA CYS A 268 -3.90 -21.70 -3.86
C CYS A 268 -3.60 -23.15 -3.45
N THR A 269 -4.47 -24.08 -3.84
CA THR A 269 -4.09 -25.50 -3.87
C THR A 269 -3.11 -25.67 -5.03
N GLN A 270 -1.91 -26.16 -4.73
CA GLN A 270 -0.97 -26.63 -5.76
C GLN A 270 -1.56 -27.82 -6.52
#